data_AF-A0A429SSG0-F1
#
_entry.id   AF-A0A429SSG0-F1
#
_cell.length_a   1.000
_cell.length_b   1.000
_cell.length_c   1.000
_cell.angle_alpha   90.00
_cell.angle_beta   90.00
_cell.angle_gamma   90.00
#
_symmetry.space_group_name_H-M   'P 1'
#
loop_
_entity.id
_entity.type
_entity.pdbx_description
1 polymer ?
#
loop_
_entity_poly.entity_id
_entity_poly.type
_entity_poly.pdbx_seq_one_letter_code
_entity_poly.pdbx_strand_id
1 'polypeptide(L)'
;MPDWIHPVLTGAFLAVSYRVVRSSGVGLRVAVLVLAVLNACLLWVVAVAGPPWGVPVVAVVSLAAAVYHLVGAARDAVARLRVVGPPEFRELVRRVAEASGPQVMGVCVLFTGAVALTAFADDSRPEGRQFRLLPGPECPFCLVEEQIRDFLGAGDPLLGEYRTHLAAGSSRHLLVRRPSEQDPWTGRLRDRTVYRVPPAFRRPPCTVHDPLLGRP
;
A
#
# COMPACT_ATOMS: atom_id res chain seq x y z
N MET A 1 -7.15 47.46 8.67
CA MET A 1 -6.08 46.46 8.40
C MET A 1 -6.07 46.24 6.89
N PRO A 2 -4.93 46.19 6.21
CA PRO A 2 -4.91 45.97 4.76
C PRO A 2 -5.67 44.69 4.35
N ASP A 3 -6.59 44.81 3.40
CA ASP A 3 -7.56 43.76 3.03
C ASP A 3 -6.92 42.48 2.47
N TRP A 4 -5.64 42.52 2.14
CA TRP A 4 -4.86 41.39 1.66
C TRP A 4 -4.28 40.51 2.78
N ILE A 5 -4.23 40.99 4.03
CA ILE A 5 -3.59 40.26 5.14
C ILE A 5 -4.31 38.96 5.45
N HIS A 6 -5.65 39.00 5.52
CA HIS A 6 -6.45 37.82 5.87
C HIS A 6 -6.29 36.67 4.85
N PRO A 7 -6.47 36.88 3.53
CA PRO A 7 -6.25 35.84 2.54
C PRO A 7 -4.83 35.25 2.55
N VAL A 8 -3.81 36.09 2.72
CA VAL A 8 -2.39 35.66 2.74
C VAL A 8 -2.09 34.80 3.96
N LEU A 9 -2.50 35.22 5.16
CA LEU A 9 -2.30 34.45 6.38
C LEU A 9 -3.07 33.12 6.34
N THR A 10 -4.29 33.13 5.81
CA THR A 10 -5.09 31.91 5.62
C THR A 10 -4.39 30.93 4.67
N GLY A 11 -3.87 31.39 3.54
CA GLY A 11 -3.12 30.55 2.61
C GLY A 11 -1.82 29.98 3.21
N ALA A 12 -1.06 30.82 3.93
CA ALA A 12 0.16 30.38 4.61
C ALA A 12 -0.13 29.33 5.70
N PHE A 13 -1.18 29.57 6.50
CA PHE A 13 -1.62 28.63 7.54
C PHE A 13 -2.02 27.28 6.95
N LEU A 14 -2.79 27.27 5.85
CA LEU A 14 -3.15 26.05 5.14
C LEU A 14 -1.91 25.27 4.67
N ALA A 15 -0.96 25.93 4.02
CA ALA A 15 0.26 25.28 3.56
C ALA A 15 1.05 24.62 4.72
N VAL A 16 1.13 25.29 5.88
CA VAL A 16 1.75 24.74 7.08
C VAL A 16 0.96 23.56 7.64
N SER A 17 -0.37 23.67 7.74
CA SER A 17 -1.23 22.57 8.23
C SER A 17 -1.14 21.32 7.35
N TYR A 18 -1.11 21.48 6.03
CA TYR A 18 -0.88 20.37 5.09
C TYR A 18 0.46 19.67 5.34
N ARG A 19 1.53 20.44 5.61
CA ARG A 19 2.85 19.88 5.93
C ARG A 19 2.83 19.11 7.26
N VAL A 20 2.22 19.68 8.31
CA VAL A 20 2.15 19.07 9.65
C VAL A 20 1.34 17.77 9.60
N VAL A 21 0.17 17.78 8.95
CA VAL A 21 -0.67 16.59 8.79
C VAL A 21 0.10 15.48 8.05
N ARG A 22 0.86 15.81 7.01
CA ARG A 22 1.68 14.83 6.29
C ARG A 22 2.78 14.21 7.17
N SER A 23 3.44 15.00 8.02
CA SER A 23 4.49 14.50 8.92
C SER A 23 3.96 13.74 10.15
N SER A 24 2.68 13.90 10.48
CA SER A 24 2.09 13.38 11.72
C SER A 24 1.84 11.87 11.75
N GLY A 25 1.97 11.15 10.62
CA GLY A 25 1.69 9.71 10.54
C GLY A 25 0.21 9.34 10.69
N VAL A 26 -0.68 10.32 10.78
CA VAL A 26 -2.12 10.12 10.90
C VAL A 26 -2.66 9.47 9.62
N GLY A 27 -3.49 8.42 9.76
CA GLY A 27 -4.02 7.66 8.63
C GLY A 27 -4.72 8.54 7.59
N LEU A 28 -4.57 8.19 6.30
CA LEU A 28 -5.01 9.01 5.15
C LEU A 28 -6.44 9.54 5.28
N ARG A 29 -7.38 8.73 5.81
CA ARG A 29 -8.78 9.13 5.99
C ARG A 29 -8.95 10.29 6.97
N VAL A 30 -8.24 10.24 8.10
CA VAL A 30 -8.29 11.27 9.14
C VAL A 30 -7.57 12.53 8.64
N ALA A 31 -6.44 12.37 7.94
CA ALA A 31 -5.74 13.49 7.30
C ALA A 31 -6.65 14.24 6.29
N VAL A 32 -7.34 13.50 5.41
CA VAL A 32 -8.28 14.09 4.44
C VAL A 32 -9.44 14.80 5.14
N LEU A 33 -10.02 14.20 6.18
CA LEU A 33 -11.13 14.81 6.92
C LEU A 33 -10.71 16.12 7.60
N VAL A 34 -9.57 16.12 8.31
CA VAL A 34 -9.04 17.31 8.98
C VAL A 34 -8.79 18.42 7.97
N LEU A 35 -8.16 18.11 6.83
CA LEU A 35 -7.87 19.09 5.79
C LEU A 35 -9.15 19.60 5.09
N ALA A 36 -10.17 18.77 4.91
CA ALA A 36 -11.44 19.18 4.34
C ALA A 36 -12.18 20.16 5.26
N VAL A 37 -12.27 19.84 6.56
CA VAL A 37 -12.89 20.72 7.57
C VAL A 37 -12.11 22.02 7.68
N LEU A 38 -10.78 21.97 7.73
CA LEU A 38 -9.93 23.15 7.81
C LEU A 38 -10.13 24.08 6.60
N ASN A 39 -10.17 23.52 5.39
CA ASN A 39 -10.45 24.29 4.18
C ASN A 39 -11.83 24.93 4.20
N ALA A 40 -12.87 24.17 4.61
CA ALA A 40 -14.22 24.69 4.69
C ALA A 40 -14.34 25.86 5.68
N CYS A 41 -13.76 25.73 6.88
CA CYS A 41 -13.75 26.78 7.90
C CYS A 41 -13.02 28.04 7.41
N LEU A 42 -11.88 27.88 6.74
CA LEU A 42 -11.08 29.01 6.28
C LEU A 42 -11.70 29.73 5.08
N LEU A 43 -12.30 28.99 4.15
CA LEU A 43 -13.09 29.58 3.07
C LEU A 43 -14.31 30.32 3.62
N TRP A 44 -14.95 29.80 4.67
CA TRP A 44 -16.06 30.48 5.34
C TRP A 44 -15.61 31.78 6.01
N VAL A 45 -14.49 31.78 6.74
CA VAL A 45 -13.91 33.00 7.34
C VAL A 45 -13.59 34.04 6.28
N VAL A 46 -12.98 33.64 5.15
CA VAL A 46 -12.65 34.56 4.05
C VAL A 46 -13.90 35.05 3.32
N ALA A 47 -14.95 34.24 3.21
CA ALA A 47 -16.22 34.66 2.62
C ALA A 47 -16.96 35.70 3.47
N VAL A 48 -16.85 35.62 4.80
CA VAL A 48 -17.54 36.52 5.74
C VAL A 48 -16.75 37.80 6.00
N ALA A 49 -15.42 37.71 6.12
CA ALA A 49 -14.57 38.82 6.57
C ALA A 49 -13.58 39.32 5.50
N GLY A 50 -13.48 38.64 4.36
CA GLY A 50 -12.50 38.92 3.33
C GLY A 50 -13.07 39.68 2.13
N PRO A 51 -12.19 40.22 1.28
CA PRO A 51 -12.59 40.84 0.03
C PRO A 51 -13.20 39.81 -0.94
N PRO A 52 -14.02 40.23 -1.92
CA PRO A 52 -14.75 39.32 -2.83
C PRO A 52 -13.83 38.41 -3.68
N TRP A 53 -12.58 38.81 -3.89
CA TRP A 53 -11.56 38.00 -4.56
C TRP A 53 -10.81 37.03 -3.63
N GLY A 54 -10.97 37.16 -2.32
CA GLY A 54 -10.25 36.35 -1.32
C GLY A 54 -10.62 34.87 -1.39
N VAL A 55 -11.91 34.56 -1.56
CA VAL A 55 -12.41 33.19 -1.66
C VAL A 55 -11.79 32.44 -2.86
N PRO A 56 -11.83 32.95 -4.11
CA PRO A 56 -11.23 32.25 -5.23
C PRO A 56 -9.70 32.11 -5.09
N VAL A 57 -9.00 33.11 -4.55
CA VAL A 57 -7.54 33.02 -4.33
C VAL A 57 -7.20 31.93 -3.32
N VAL A 58 -7.87 31.91 -2.17
CA VAL A 58 -7.63 30.89 -1.13
C VAL A 58 -8.00 29.50 -1.63
N ALA A 59 -9.10 29.36 -2.38
CA ALA A 59 -9.48 28.08 -2.98
C ALA A 59 -8.42 27.55 -3.95
N VAL A 60 -7.84 28.42 -4.79
CA VAL A 60 -6.75 28.04 -5.70
C VAL A 60 -5.50 27.62 -4.94
N VAL A 61 -5.11 28.35 -3.89
CA VAL A 61 -3.95 28.00 -3.05
C VAL A 61 -4.16 26.66 -2.34
N SER A 62 -5.36 26.43 -1.79
CA SER A 62 -5.74 25.16 -1.17
C SER A 62 -5.66 23.99 -2.15
N LEU A 63 -6.18 24.19 -3.36
CA LEU A 63 -6.15 23.16 -4.41
C LEU A 63 -4.70 22.86 -4.84
N ALA A 64 -3.89 23.90 -5.08
CA ALA A 64 -2.49 23.74 -5.43
C ALA A 64 -1.70 23.00 -4.35
N ALA A 65 -1.92 23.34 -3.08
CA ALA A 65 -1.31 22.64 -1.94
C ALA A 65 -1.76 21.17 -1.90
N ALA A 66 -3.07 20.89 -2.02
CA ALA A 66 -3.60 19.54 -2.03
C ALA A 66 -2.98 18.69 -3.16
N VAL A 67 -2.92 19.22 -4.38
CA VAL A 67 -2.31 18.54 -5.54
C VAL A 67 -0.82 18.31 -5.30
N TYR A 68 -0.08 19.33 -4.86
CA TYR A 68 1.35 19.20 -4.57
C TYR A 68 1.63 18.09 -3.53
N HIS A 69 0.86 18.06 -2.44
CA HIS A 69 1.03 17.06 -1.41
C HIS A 69 0.59 15.67 -1.85
N LEU A 70 -0.48 15.57 -2.65
CA LEU A 70 -0.93 14.30 -3.24
C LEU A 70 0.13 13.73 -4.20
N VAL A 71 0.68 14.55 -5.09
CA VAL A 71 1.77 14.16 -6.00
C VAL A 71 2.99 13.75 -5.21
N GLY A 72 3.37 14.48 -4.17
CA GLY A 72 4.48 14.10 -3.29
C GLY A 72 4.23 12.77 -2.57
N ALA A 73 3.02 12.54 -2.06
CA ALA A 73 2.65 11.27 -1.42
C ALA A 73 2.64 10.11 -2.42
N ALA A 74 2.18 10.35 -3.66
CA ALA A 74 2.24 9.38 -4.74
C ALA A 74 3.69 9.07 -5.14
N ARG A 75 4.55 10.08 -5.25
CA ARG A 75 5.99 9.90 -5.48
C ARG A 75 6.65 9.11 -4.37
N ASP A 76 6.36 9.41 -3.10
CA ASP A 76 6.89 8.64 -1.98
C ASP A 76 6.38 7.19 -2.01
N ALA A 77 5.11 6.98 -2.34
CA ALA A 77 4.52 5.65 -2.50
C ALA A 77 5.16 4.86 -3.65
N VAL A 78 5.46 5.53 -4.77
CA VAL A 78 6.13 4.94 -5.93
C VAL A 78 7.62 4.72 -5.65
N ALA A 79 8.30 5.63 -4.96
CA ALA A 79 9.69 5.46 -4.54
C ALA A 79 9.85 4.31 -3.54
N ARG A 80 8.82 4.01 -2.77
CA ARG A 80 8.75 2.81 -1.91
C ARG A 80 8.56 1.50 -2.70
N LEU A 81 8.23 1.58 -3.99
CA LEU A 81 8.04 0.43 -4.87
C LEU A 81 9.31 0.19 -5.70
N ARG A 82 10.09 -0.81 -5.32
CA ARG A 82 11.20 -1.29 -6.16
C ARG A 82 10.72 -2.42 -7.05
N VAL A 83 10.84 -2.26 -8.35
CA VAL A 83 10.63 -3.36 -9.31
C VAL A 83 11.86 -4.26 -9.27
N VAL A 84 11.64 -5.56 -9.17
CA VAL A 84 12.70 -6.58 -9.04
C VAL A 84 12.48 -7.72 -10.03
N GLY A 85 13.55 -8.38 -10.43
CA GLY A 85 13.49 -9.62 -11.22
C GLY A 85 13.23 -10.86 -10.35
N PRO A 86 12.90 -12.02 -10.95
CA PRO A 86 12.73 -13.28 -10.21
C PRO A 86 13.89 -13.67 -9.29
N PRO A 87 15.17 -13.61 -9.69
CA PRO A 87 16.27 -13.98 -8.79
C PRO A 87 16.39 -13.03 -7.61
N GLU A 88 16.19 -11.73 -7.82
CA GLU A 88 16.22 -10.73 -6.76
C GLU A 88 15.03 -10.88 -5.80
N PHE A 89 13.87 -11.27 -6.31
CA PHE A 89 12.70 -11.60 -5.48
C PHE A 89 12.99 -12.76 -4.53
N ARG A 90 13.53 -13.87 -5.04
CA ARG A 90 13.91 -15.04 -4.21
C ARG A 90 14.99 -14.67 -3.19
N GLU A 91 15.96 -13.86 -3.59
CA GLU A 91 16.99 -13.37 -2.68
C GLU A 91 16.42 -12.44 -1.58
N LEU A 92 15.43 -11.62 -1.90
CA LEU A 92 14.73 -10.81 -0.91
C LEU A 92 13.98 -11.69 0.10
N VAL A 93 13.27 -12.71 -0.37
CA VAL A 93 12.59 -13.70 0.48
C VAL A 93 13.59 -14.41 1.39
N ARG A 94 14.69 -14.93 0.82
CA ARG A 94 15.75 -15.62 1.56
C ARG A 94 16.33 -14.75 2.67
N ARG A 95 16.61 -13.48 2.36
CA ARG A 95 17.08 -12.52 3.36
C ARG A 95 16.07 -12.26 4.48
N VAL A 96 14.77 -12.30 4.21
CA VAL A 96 13.76 -12.18 5.27
C VAL A 96 13.75 -13.43 6.15
N ALA A 97 13.87 -14.62 5.56
CA ALA A 97 13.93 -15.87 6.31
C ALA A 97 15.15 -15.93 7.25
N GLU A 98 16.29 -15.44 6.78
CA GLU A 98 17.57 -15.42 7.50
C GLU A 98 17.77 -14.21 8.42
N ALA A 99 16.92 -13.17 8.32
CA ALA A 99 17.09 -11.95 9.09
C ALA A 99 16.89 -12.17 10.58
N SER A 100 17.78 -11.56 11.37
CA SER A 100 17.72 -11.57 12.82
C SER A 100 16.52 -10.83 13.40
N GLY A 101 16.11 -11.22 14.60
CA GLY A 101 15.04 -10.56 15.35
C GLY A 101 13.62 -10.75 14.79
N PRO A 102 12.67 -9.91 15.19
CA PRO A 102 11.29 -9.99 14.73
C PRO A 102 11.19 -9.71 13.23
N GLN A 103 10.55 -10.61 12.49
CA GLN A 103 10.36 -10.51 11.05
C GLN A 103 8.90 -10.62 10.65
N VAL A 104 8.53 -9.82 9.65
CA VAL A 104 7.21 -9.87 9.01
C VAL A 104 7.38 -9.78 7.51
N MET A 105 6.73 -10.68 6.79
CA MET A 105 6.66 -10.70 5.34
C MET A 105 5.23 -10.81 4.87
N GLY A 106 4.85 -9.96 3.93
CA GLY A 106 3.59 -10.02 3.22
C GLY A 106 3.82 -10.32 1.75
N VAL A 107 3.09 -11.27 1.17
CA VAL A 107 3.13 -11.54 -0.27
C VAL A 107 1.72 -11.70 -0.84
N CYS A 108 1.47 -11.06 -1.98
CA CYS A 108 0.17 -11.15 -2.65
C CYS A 108 0.30 -11.00 -4.17
N VAL A 109 -0.65 -11.58 -4.90
CA VAL A 109 -0.79 -11.36 -6.35
C VAL A 109 -1.76 -10.21 -6.57
N LEU A 110 -1.32 -9.19 -7.30
CA LEU A 110 -2.12 -8.03 -7.67
C LEU A 110 -2.98 -8.34 -8.90
N PHE A 111 -4.04 -7.55 -9.11
CA PHE A 111 -4.90 -7.63 -10.30
C PHE A 111 -4.15 -7.39 -11.64
N THR A 112 -2.93 -6.87 -11.57
CA THR A 112 -2.04 -6.69 -12.72
C THR A 112 -1.27 -7.96 -13.10
N GLY A 113 -1.35 -9.03 -12.31
CA GLY A 113 -0.52 -10.23 -12.45
C GLY A 113 0.84 -10.12 -11.74
N ALA A 114 1.19 -8.93 -11.24
CA ALA A 114 2.43 -8.73 -10.50
C ALA A 114 2.33 -9.35 -9.10
N VAL A 115 3.46 -9.84 -8.58
CA VAL A 115 3.59 -10.24 -7.17
C VAL A 115 4.14 -9.05 -6.39
N ALA A 116 3.43 -8.66 -5.33
CA ALA A 116 3.89 -7.67 -4.39
C ALA A 116 4.43 -8.37 -3.15
N LEU A 117 5.67 -8.05 -2.78
CA LEU A 117 6.32 -8.45 -1.55
C LEU A 117 6.45 -7.22 -0.65
N THR A 118 6.03 -7.35 0.60
CA THR A 118 6.21 -6.37 1.66
C THR A 118 7.08 -6.99 2.75
N ALA A 119 8.25 -6.42 3.03
CA ALA A 119 9.22 -7.02 3.93
C ALA A 119 10.03 -5.97 4.69
N PHE A 120 10.79 -6.38 5.71
CA PHE A 120 11.67 -5.51 6.50
C PHE A 120 10.89 -4.39 7.19
N ALA A 121 9.85 -4.76 7.95
CA ALA A 121 9.11 -3.84 8.81
C ALA A 121 9.91 -3.56 10.09
N ASP A 122 9.90 -2.31 10.54
CA ASP A 122 10.54 -1.84 11.77
C ASP A 122 9.69 -0.75 12.43
N ASP A 123 10.11 -0.24 13.60
CA ASP A 123 9.36 0.79 14.35
C ASP A 123 9.17 2.09 13.55
N SER A 124 10.09 2.41 12.65
CA SER A 124 10.00 3.57 11.77
C SER A 124 9.13 3.31 10.53
N ARG A 125 8.96 2.03 10.15
CA ARG A 125 8.26 1.57 8.94
C ARG A 125 7.48 0.29 9.23
N PRO A 126 6.35 0.38 9.94
CA PRO A 126 5.55 -0.81 10.30
C PRO A 126 4.93 -1.51 9.07
N GLU A 127 4.78 -0.79 7.96
CA GLU A 127 4.30 -1.33 6.68
C GLU A 127 5.42 -1.97 5.84
N GLY A 128 6.68 -1.97 6.30
CA GLY A 128 7.82 -2.50 5.55
C GLY A 128 8.16 -1.77 4.24
N ARG A 129 9.14 -2.31 3.51
CA ARG A 129 9.49 -1.92 2.14
C ARG A 129 8.72 -2.78 1.15
N GLN A 130 8.30 -2.18 0.04
CA GLN A 130 7.51 -2.88 -0.97
C GLN A 130 8.32 -3.15 -2.25
N PHE A 131 8.32 -4.39 -2.67
CA PHE A 131 8.96 -4.88 -3.89
C PHE A 131 7.90 -5.43 -4.83
N ARG A 132 8.10 -5.28 -6.14
CA ARG A 132 7.19 -5.81 -7.15
C ARG A 132 7.94 -6.64 -8.16
N LEU A 133 7.55 -7.89 -8.26
CA LEU A 133 7.89 -8.75 -9.39
C LEU A 133 6.81 -8.56 -10.46
N LEU A 134 7.19 -8.06 -11.62
CA LEU A 134 6.28 -7.90 -12.75
C LEU A 134 5.83 -9.27 -13.30
N PRO A 135 4.69 -9.35 -14.00
CA PRO A 135 4.25 -10.58 -14.64
C PRO A 135 5.36 -11.15 -15.53
N GLY A 136 5.60 -12.45 -15.41
CA GLY A 136 6.64 -13.17 -16.13
C GLY A 136 6.17 -14.56 -16.53
N PRO A 137 7.11 -15.46 -16.90
CA PRO A 137 6.77 -16.82 -17.30
C PRO A 137 6.32 -17.70 -16.12
N GLU A 138 6.66 -17.32 -14.89
CA GLU A 138 6.32 -18.07 -13.68
C GLU A 138 4.91 -17.72 -13.20
N CYS A 139 4.15 -18.75 -12.77
CA CYS A 139 2.84 -18.53 -12.20
C CYS A 139 2.94 -17.75 -10.88
N PRO A 140 2.30 -16.57 -10.76
CA PRO A 140 2.41 -15.74 -9.56
C PRO A 140 1.78 -16.41 -8.33
N PHE A 141 0.82 -17.33 -8.53
CA PHE A 141 0.22 -18.08 -7.43
C PHE A 141 1.10 -19.23 -6.97
N CYS A 142 1.85 -19.89 -7.86
CA CYS A 142 2.88 -20.86 -7.47
C CYS A 142 3.91 -20.19 -6.57
N LEU A 143 4.35 -18.97 -6.90
CA LEU A 143 5.28 -18.21 -6.08
C LEU A 143 4.75 -17.96 -4.67
N VAL A 144 3.45 -17.66 -4.51
CA VAL A 144 2.82 -17.50 -3.18
C VAL A 144 2.74 -18.84 -2.44
N GLU A 145 2.34 -19.91 -3.13
CA GLU A 145 2.30 -21.25 -2.51
C GLU A 145 3.68 -21.75 -2.09
N GLU A 146 4.73 -21.45 -2.85
CA GLU A 146 6.12 -21.70 -2.45
C GLU A 146 6.44 -21.00 -1.12
N GLN A 147 6.02 -19.76 -0.94
CA GLN A 147 6.22 -19.05 0.35
C GLN A 147 5.48 -19.74 1.50
N ILE A 148 4.27 -20.24 1.26
CA ILE A 148 3.53 -21.00 2.29
C ILE A 148 4.36 -22.24 2.67
N ARG A 149 4.87 -22.98 1.69
CA ARG A 149 5.68 -24.19 1.95
C ARG A 149 7.00 -23.88 2.64
N ASP A 150 7.69 -22.84 2.20
CA ASP A 150 9.02 -22.49 2.70
C ASP A 150 8.98 -21.98 4.14
N PHE A 151 7.96 -21.19 4.49
CA PHE A 151 7.83 -20.61 5.82
C PHE A 151 7.05 -21.50 6.80
N LEU A 152 5.96 -22.13 6.35
CA LEU A 152 5.01 -22.83 7.23
C LEU A 152 5.06 -24.35 7.09
N GLY A 153 5.70 -24.85 6.04
CA GLY A 153 5.84 -26.28 5.75
C GLY A 153 4.86 -26.78 4.68
N ALA A 154 5.22 -27.89 4.03
CA ALA A 154 4.48 -28.44 2.90
C ALA A 154 3.06 -28.93 3.24
N GLY A 155 2.82 -29.31 4.49
CA GLY A 155 1.54 -29.81 4.99
C GLY A 155 0.65 -28.76 5.66
N ASP A 156 1.03 -27.48 5.62
CA ASP A 156 0.29 -26.43 6.32
C ASP A 156 -1.12 -26.22 5.69
N PRO A 157 -2.19 -26.17 6.50
CA PRO A 157 -3.57 -26.03 6.01
C PRO A 157 -3.83 -24.72 5.26
N LEU A 158 -3.00 -23.69 5.47
CA LEU A 158 -3.12 -22.38 4.81
C LEU A 158 -2.97 -22.51 3.29
N LEU A 159 -2.28 -23.55 2.80
CA LEU A 159 -2.18 -23.85 1.37
C LEU A 159 -3.56 -24.19 0.77
N GLY A 160 -4.33 -25.03 1.46
CA GLY A 160 -5.69 -25.40 1.05
C GLY A 160 -6.67 -24.23 1.16
N GLU A 161 -6.56 -23.45 2.23
CA GLU A 161 -7.34 -22.22 2.41
C GLU A 161 -7.05 -21.21 1.29
N TYR A 162 -5.79 -21.03 0.92
CA TYR A 162 -5.40 -20.13 -0.16
C TYR A 162 -6.00 -20.55 -1.50
N ARG A 163 -5.92 -21.84 -1.85
CA ARG A 163 -6.52 -22.39 -3.07
C ARG A 163 -8.04 -22.26 -3.09
N THR A 164 -8.70 -22.43 -1.95
CA THR A 164 -10.15 -22.22 -1.80
C THR A 164 -10.53 -20.78 -2.12
N HIS A 165 -9.75 -19.81 -1.64
CA HIS A 165 -9.97 -18.41 -1.97
C HIS A 165 -9.69 -18.09 -3.44
N LEU A 166 -8.67 -18.69 -4.04
CA LEU A 166 -8.41 -18.55 -5.47
C LEU A 166 -9.59 -19.05 -6.29
N ALA A 167 -10.16 -20.22 -5.96
CA ALA A 167 -11.35 -20.76 -6.62
C ALA A 167 -12.58 -19.83 -6.49
N ALA A 168 -12.67 -19.09 -5.38
CA ALA A 168 -13.67 -18.03 -5.18
C ALA A 168 -13.32 -16.69 -5.88
N GLY A 169 -12.23 -16.62 -6.66
CA GLY A 169 -11.80 -15.43 -7.39
C GLY A 169 -11.05 -14.39 -6.55
N SER A 170 -10.63 -14.74 -5.33
CA SER A 170 -9.92 -13.85 -4.41
C SER A 170 -8.43 -14.19 -4.31
N SER A 171 -7.57 -13.21 -4.55
CA SER A 171 -6.14 -13.32 -4.28
C SER A 171 -5.91 -12.83 -2.84
N ARG A 172 -5.78 -13.75 -1.87
CA ARG A 172 -5.51 -13.35 -0.48
C ARG A 172 -4.07 -12.86 -0.31
N HIS A 173 -3.87 -11.99 0.68
CA HIS A 173 -2.54 -11.55 1.08
C HIS A 173 -1.99 -12.52 2.13
N LEU A 174 -0.98 -13.31 1.79
CA LEU A 174 -0.26 -14.12 2.75
C LEU A 174 0.58 -13.20 3.64
N LEU A 175 0.38 -13.29 4.94
CA LEU A 175 1.22 -12.64 5.94
C LEU A 175 1.89 -13.72 6.78
N VAL A 176 3.22 -13.77 6.76
CA VAL A 176 4.00 -14.60 7.67
C VAL A 176 4.77 -13.71 8.64
N ARG A 177 4.89 -14.18 9.88
CA ARG A 177 5.61 -13.49 10.95
C ARG A 177 6.42 -14.47 11.77
N ARG A 178 7.56 -13.99 12.28
CA ARG A 178 8.38 -14.66 13.26
C ARG A 178 8.75 -13.66 14.36
N PRO A 179 8.29 -13.83 15.61
CA PRO A 179 8.58 -12.89 16.70
C PRO A 179 10.06 -12.84 17.11
N SER A 180 10.77 -13.97 17.05
CA SER A 180 12.20 -14.06 17.31
C SER A 180 12.82 -15.22 16.52
N GLU A 181 14.15 -15.27 16.42
CA GLU A 181 14.86 -16.35 15.70
C GLU A 181 14.56 -17.76 16.22
N GLN A 182 14.15 -17.88 17.49
CA GLN A 182 13.85 -19.15 18.15
C GLN A 182 12.39 -19.58 17.93
N ASP A 183 11.52 -18.65 17.53
CA ASP A 183 10.11 -18.93 17.33
C ASP A 183 9.85 -19.47 15.92
N PRO A 184 8.88 -20.39 15.76
CA PRO A 184 8.46 -20.81 14.44
C PRO A 184 7.80 -19.66 13.69
N TRP A 185 7.85 -19.74 12.37
CA TRP A 185 7.04 -18.88 11.52
C TRP A 185 5.56 -19.19 11.72
N THR A 186 4.74 -18.14 11.73
CA THR A 186 3.27 -18.26 11.76
C THR A 186 2.69 -17.51 10.58
N GLY A 187 1.65 -18.07 9.97
CA GLY A 187 1.02 -17.53 8.77
C GLY A 187 -0.45 -17.20 8.97
N ARG A 188 -0.95 -16.26 8.17
CA ARG A 188 -2.39 -16.06 7.96
C ARG A 188 -2.67 -15.47 6.60
N LEU A 189 -3.87 -15.71 6.08
CA LEU A 189 -4.39 -15.03 4.91
C LEU A 189 -5.18 -13.80 5.35
N ARG A 190 -4.75 -12.62 4.90
CA ARG A 190 -5.45 -11.37 5.17
C ARG A 190 -6.38 -11.06 4.01
N ASP A 191 -7.64 -10.83 4.34
CA ASP A 191 -8.59 -10.23 3.42
C ASP A 191 -8.19 -8.78 3.17
N ARG A 192 -7.93 -8.46 1.90
CA ARG A 192 -8.08 -7.10 1.42
C ARG A 192 -9.04 -7.19 0.24
N THR A 193 -10.21 -6.57 0.38
CA THR A 193 -11.30 -6.51 -0.61
C THR A 193 -10.87 -6.07 -2.02
N VAL A 194 -9.67 -5.49 -2.15
CA VAL A 194 -9.08 -4.99 -3.40
C VAL A 194 -8.30 -6.06 -4.19
N TYR A 195 -7.95 -7.20 -3.58
CA TYR A 195 -7.13 -8.22 -4.22
C TYR A 195 -7.99 -9.30 -4.89
N ARG A 196 -8.34 -9.04 -6.14
CA ARG A 196 -8.98 -10.00 -7.04
C ARG A 196 -7.95 -10.77 -7.84
N VAL A 197 -8.30 -11.99 -8.24
CA VAL A 197 -7.51 -12.79 -9.17
C VAL A 197 -7.30 -11.99 -10.48
N PRO A 198 -6.06 -11.82 -10.98
CA PRO A 198 -5.82 -11.20 -12.26
C PRO A 198 -6.45 -12.01 -13.40
N PRO A 199 -6.94 -11.32 -14.45
CA PRO A 199 -7.53 -11.98 -15.61
C PRO A 199 -6.53 -12.90 -16.30
N ALA A 200 -7.04 -13.92 -16.99
CA ALA A 200 -6.24 -14.95 -17.67
C ALA A 200 -5.05 -14.37 -18.46
N PHE A 201 -5.27 -13.39 -19.35
CA PHE A 201 -4.21 -12.81 -20.19
C PHE A 201 -3.06 -12.13 -19.43
N ARG A 202 -3.17 -11.91 -18.11
CA ARG A 202 -2.10 -11.38 -17.25
C ARG A 202 -1.38 -12.45 -16.43
N ARG A 203 -1.66 -13.71 -16.70
CA ARG A 203 -1.07 -14.87 -16.01
C ARG A 203 -0.53 -15.84 -17.05
N PRO A 204 0.70 -16.36 -16.87
CA PRO A 204 1.15 -17.49 -17.68
C PRO A 204 0.23 -18.70 -17.46
N PRO A 205 0.16 -19.64 -18.42
CA PRO A 205 -0.51 -20.92 -18.21
C PRO A 205 0.09 -21.67 -17.03
N CYS A 206 -0.75 -22.34 -16.23
CA CYS A 206 -0.34 -23.07 -15.05
C CYS A 206 -1.27 -24.27 -14.81
N THR A 207 -0.70 -25.47 -14.84
CA THR A 207 -1.42 -26.73 -14.63
C THR A 207 -2.05 -26.85 -13.24
N VAL A 208 -1.54 -26.12 -12.24
CA VAL A 208 -2.05 -26.13 -10.86
C VAL A 208 -3.20 -25.14 -10.68
N HIS A 209 -3.04 -23.90 -11.17
CA HIS A 209 -3.98 -22.82 -10.87
C HIS A 209 -5.02 -22.57 -11.95
N ASP A 210 -4.77 -22.93 -13.20
CA ASP A 210 -5.78 -22.75 -14.25
C ASP A 210 -7.06 -23.58 -14.02
N PRO A 211 -6.99 -24.85 -13.55
CA PRO A 211 -8.19 -25.61 -13.17
C PRO A 211 -8.98 -24.97 -12.02
N LEU A 212 -8.29 -24.38 -11.04
CA LEU A 212 -8.92 -23.71 -9.90
C LEU A 212 -9.66 -22.43 -10.30
N LEU A 213 -9.17 -21.76 -11.34
CA LEU A 213 -9.62 -20.43 -11.75
C LEU A 213 -10.61 -20.47 -12.91
N GLY A 214 -11.05 -21.65 -13.32
CA GLY A 214 -12.04 -21.83 -14.39
C GLY A 214 -11.55 -21.32 -15.74
N ARG A 215 -10.25 -21.43 -16.03
CA ARG A 215 -9.73 -21.18 -17.37
C ARG A 215 -10.17 -22.34 -18.27
N PRO A 216 -10.85 -22.11 -19.40
CA PRO A 216 -11.04 -23.16 -20.40
C PRO A 216 -9.69 -23.62 -20.97
#